data_AF-A0A1B8CC24-F1
#
_entry.id   AF-A0A1B8CC24-F1
#
_cell.length_a   1.000
_cell.length_b   1.000
_cell.length_c   1.000
_cell.angle_alpha   90.00
_cell.angle_beta   90.00
_cell.angle_gamma   90.00
#
_symmetry.space_group_name_H-M   'P 1'
#
loop_
_entity.id
_entity.type
_entity.pdbx_description
1 polymer ?
#
loop_
_entity_poly.entity_id
_entity_poly.type
_entity_poly.pdbx_seq_one_letter_code
_entity_poly.pdbx_strand_id
1 'polypeptide(L)'
;MSSNPPGDGDFTFEETQALEYDDVFRAKTGPGKRKVSMAARNGSWNALSSSSSSAAPGVTVRRISYDGHQQRQGSFEMPTTAISAEALEYICFLPTTAKFIFHQYQKRPNPDTNPDTLMDYVVCHVEQITSIQDGGHTRDQAMIQVGLNEDFRERMQDPRYEAIFRMKPLLYWVLHDLETSDSWLKGIHKRLKHRAREIIAMRPN
;
A
#
# COMPACT_ATOMS: atom_id res chain seq x y z
N MET A 1 -27.65 -6.78 4.82
CA MET A 1 -26.23 -6.75 4.42
C MET A 1 -26.14 -5.89 3.18
N SER A 2 -25.70 -4.63 3.32
CA SER A 2 -25.56 -3.73 2.18
C SER A 2 -24.18 -3.95 1.57
N SER A 3 -24.14 -4.61 0.41
CA SER A 3 -22.94 -4.65 -0.43
C SER A 3 -22.79 -3.27 -1.05
N ASN A 4 -21.82 -2.49 -0.58
CA ASN A 4 -21.43 -1.28 -1.28
C ASN A 4 -21.15 -1.64 -2.75
N PRO A 5 -21.65 -0.87 -3.73
CA PRO A 5 -21.24 -1.07 -5.11
C PRO A 5 -19.71 -1.03 -5.19
N PRO A 6 -19.08 -1.80 -6.09
CA PRO A 6 -17.62 -1.80 -6.23
C PRO A 6 -17.14 -0.36 -6.35
N GLY A 7 -16.31 0.06 -5.39
CA GLY A 7 -15.79 1.41 -5.35
C GLY A 7 -14.89 1.64 -6.56
N ASP A 8 -14.76 2.89 -6.99
CA ASP A 8 -13.81 3.27 -8.04
C ASP A 8 -12.39 2.92 -7.59
N GLY A 9 -11.91 1.74 -8.00
CA GLY A 9 -10.69 1.14 -7.44
C GLY A 9 -10.73 -0.38 -7.27
N ASP A 10 -11.92 -0.98 -7.19
CA ASP A 10 -12.10 -2.43 -6.98
C ASP A 10 -11.95 -3.20 -8.28
N PHE A 11 -11.31 -4.37 -8.23
CA PHE A 11 -11.23 -5.26 -9.41
C PHE A 11 -12.59 -5.87 -9.71
N THR A 12 -13.00 -5.84 -10.97
CA THR A 12 -14.21 -6.56 -11.39
C THR A 12 -13.99 -8.07 -11.33
N PHE A 13 -15.07 -8.85 -11.40
CA PHE A 13 -14.97 -10.31 -11.50
C PHE A 13 -14.15 -10.74 -12.72
N GLU A 14 -14.40 -10.11 -13.87
CA GLU A 14 -13.69 -10.39 -15.12
C GLU A 14 -12.21 -9.98 -15.04
N GLU A 15 -11.91 -8.80 -14.47
CA GLU A 15 -10.53 -8.36 -14.24
C GLU A 15 -9.79 -9.35 -13.32
N THR A 16 -10.46 -9.82 -12.27
CA THR A 16 -9.91 -10.82 -11.34
C THR A 16 -9.60 -12.13 -12.06
N GLN A 17 -10.55 -12.65 -12.85
CA GLN A 17 -10.39 -13.91 -13.58
C GLN A 17 -9.31 -13.82 -14.66
N ALA A 18 -9.18 -12.66 -15.31
CA ALA A 18 -8.12 -12.39 -16.29
C ALA A 18 -6.74 -12.45 -15.63
N LEU A 19 -6.58 -11.78 -14.48
CA LEU A 19 -5.32 -11.79 -13.73
C LEU A 19 -5.02 -13.16 -13.11
N GLU A 20 -6.01 -13.95 -12.73
CA GLU A 20 -5.81 -15.33 -12.28
C GLU A 20 -5.32 -16.23 -13.42
N TYR A 21 -5.88 -16.06 -14.62
CA TYR A 21 -5.48 -16.81 -15.81
C TYR A 21 -4.01 -16.57 -16.20
N ASP A 22 -3.51 -15.35 -15.99
CA ASP A 22 -2.13 -14.94 -16.31
C ASP A 22 -1.13 -15.14 -15.13
N ASP A 23 -1.51 -15.92 -14.10
CA ASP A 23 -0.75 -16.17 -12.85
C ASP A 23 -0.28 -14.89 -12.11
N VAL A 24 -0.95 -13.77 -12.37
CA VAL A 24 -0.76 -12.49 -11.68
C VAL A 24 -1.37 -12.58 -10.29
N PHE A 25 -2.65 -12.95 -10.26
CA PHE A 25 -3.47 -13.10 -9.07
C PHE A 25 -3.47 -14.56 -8.66
N ARG A 26 -2.99 -14.82 -7.45
CA ARG A 26 -2.91 -16.16 -6.87
C ARG A 26 -3.96 -16.32 -5.77
N ALA A 27 -3.75 -17.30 -4.89
CA ALA A 27 -4.66 -17.63 -3.79
C ALA A 27 -5.08 -16.39 -2.97
N LYS A 28 -6.35 -16.38 -2.58
CA LYS A 28 -6.85 -15.48 -1.54
C LYS A 28 -6.16 -15.82 -0.23
N THR A 29 -5.65 -14.82 0.47
CA THR A 29 -4.97 -15.01 1.77
C THR A 29 -5.81 -14.54 2.95
N GLY A 30 -6.90 -13.82 2.69
CA GLY A 30 -7.85 -13.40 3.69
C GLY A 30 -9.01 -12.62 3.08
N PRO A 31 -9.95 -12.12 3.91
CA PRO A 31 -10.95 -11.16 3.48
C PRO A 31 -10.25 -9.95 2.84
N GLY A 32 -10.62 -9.60 1.62
CA GLY A 32 -10.08 -8.42 0.94
C GLY A 32 -8.58 -8.47 0.58
N LYS A 33 -7.89 -9.60 0.72
CA LYS A 33 -6.45 -9.74 0.39
C LYS A 33 -6.17 -10.90 -0.55
N ARG A 34 -5.15 -10.72 -1.40
CA ARG A 34 -4.73 -11.73 -2.36
C ARG A 34 -3.21 -11.74 -2.55
N LYS A 35 -2.65 -12.92 -2.82
CA LYS A 35 -1.27 -13.04 -3.30
C LYS A 35 -1.14 -12.53 -4.73
N VAL A 36 -0.16 -11.65 -4.94
CA VAL A 36 0.17 -11.05 -6.24
C VAL A 36 1.61 -11.39 -6.58
N SER A 37 1.86 -11.79 -7.82
CA SER A 37 3.22 -12.07 -8.32
C SER A 37 4.15 -10.87 -8.17
N MET A 38 5.41 -11.09 -7.78
CA MET A 38 6.41 -10.02 -7.68
C MET A 38 6.72 -9.35 -9.04
N ALA A 39 6.44 -10.03 -10.16
CA ALA A 39 6.52 -9.41 -11.49
C ALA A 39 5.59 -8.19 -11.62
N ALA A 40 4.47 -8.18 -10.88
CA ALA A 40 3.54 -7.04 -10.76
C ALA A 40 4.17 -5.78 -10.22
N ARG A 41 5.07 -5.98 -9.27
CA ARG A 41 5.70 -4.91 -8.53
C ARG A 41 6.49 -4.01 -9.46
N ASN A 42 7.18 -4.62 -10.43
CA ASN A 42 8.12 -3.94 -11.33
C ASN A 42 7.56 -3.72 -12.74
N GLY A 43 6.33 -4.16 -13.04
CA GLY A 43 5.76 -4.08 -14.39
C GLY A 43 6.49 -4.94 -15.42
N SER A 44 7.26 -5.95 -14.97
CA SER A 44 8.15 -6.75 -15.81
C SER A 44 7.45 -7.90 -16.55
N TRP A 45 6.12 -7.86 -16.66
CA TRP A 45 5.28 -8.89 -17.29
C TRP A 45 5.61 -9.13 -18.77
N ASN A 46 6.20 -8.12 -19.43
CA ASN A 46 6.56 -8.16 -20.84
C ASN A 46 7.97 -8.71 -21.11
N ALA A 47 8.72 -9.11 -20.08
CA ALA A 47 10.03 -9.71 -20.30
C ALA A 47 9.88 -11.18 -20.72
N LEU A 48 9.67 -11.41 -22.02
CA LEU A 48 10.38 -12.54 -22.64
C LEU A 48 11.83 -12.42 -22.17
N SER A 49 12.40 -13.52 -21.66
CA SER A 49 13.79 -13.61 -21.24
C SER A 49 14.72 -12.92 -22.24
N SER A 50 15.08 -11.67 -21.96
CA SER A 50 16.01 -10.89 -22.76
C SER A 50 16.67 -9.91 -21.81
N SER A 51 17.82 -10.33 -21.31
CA SER A 51 18.74 -9.54 -20.51
C SER A 51 19.21 -8.34 -21.34
N SER A 52 19.10 -7.12 -20.80
CA SER A 52 19.94 -5.99 -21.19
C SER A 52 19.89 -4.92 -20.09
N SER A 53 21.03 -4.71 -19.44
CA SER A 53 21.25 -3.73 -18.39
C SER A 53 21.64 -2.37 -18.99
N SER A 54 20.99 -1.31 -18.55
CA SER A 54 21.59 0.04 -18.55
C SER A 54 20.95 0.88 -17.43
N ALA A 55 21.65 1.01 -16.31
CA ALA A 55 21.23 1.81 -15.18
C ALA A 55 21.72 3.26 -15.35
N ALA A 56 20.79 4.22 -15.29
CA ALA A 56 21.09 5.62 -15.03
C ALA A 56 21.04 5.88 -13.51
N PRO A 57 21.89 6.75 -12.94
CA PRO A 57 21.93 7.01 -11.52
C PRO A 57 20.77 7.93 -11.11
N GLY A 58 19.81 7.37 -10.38
CA GLY A 58 18.80 8.12 -9.63
C GLY A 58 18.75 7.57 -8.21
N VAL A 59 18.73 8.45 -7.20
CA VAL A 59 18.60 8.06 -5.80
C VAL A 59 17.18 7.56 -5.56
N THR A 60 17.00 6.26 -5.69
CA THR A 60 15.75 5.58 -5.33
C THR A 60 15.92 5.02 -3.93
N VAL A 61 15.07 5.45 -2.99
CA VAL A 61 14.94 4.82 -1.67
C VAL A 61 14.44 3.40 -1.88
N ARG A 62 15.37 2.45 -2.02
CA ARG A 62 15.07 1.01 -2.10
C ARG A 62 14.61 0.57 -0.71
N ARG A 63 13.32 0.22 -0.57
CA ARG A 63 12.96 -0.80 0.43
C ARG A 63 13.81 -2.03 0.11
N ILE A 64 14.56 -2.49 1.10
CA ILE A 64 15.54 -3.58 1.02
C ILE A 64 14.92 -4.72 0.23
N SER A 65 15.43 -4.90 -0.99
CA SER A 65 15.09 -6.03 -1.83
C SER A 65 16.00 -7.16 -1.38
N TYR A 66 15.40 -8.25 -0.89
CA TYR A 66 16.05 -9.56 -0.94
C TYR A 66 16.44 -9.85 -2.41
N ASP A 67 17.58 -10.51 -2.56
CA ASP A 67 18.40 -10.71 -3.77
C ASP A 67 17.69 -10.70 -5.14
N GLY A 68 18.36 -10.11 -6.14
CA GLY A 68 17.88 -9.95 -7.52
C GLY A 68 17.50 -11.24 -8.26
N HIS A 69 17.80 -12.43 -7.72
CA HIS A 69 17.33 -13.71 -8.24
C HIS A 69 15.96 -14.15 -7.68
N GLN A 70 15.54 -13.67 -6.50
CA GLN A 70 14.22 -13.97 -5.91
C GLN A 70 13.10 -13.06 -6.42
N GLN A 71 13.43 -11.92 -7.05
CA GLN A 71 12.45 -10.95 -7.55
C GLN A 71 11.49 -11.50 -8.62
N ARG A 72 11.80 -12.63 -9.28
CA ARG A 72 10.94 -13.25 -10.30
C ARG A 72 10.05 -14.39 -9.80
N GLN A 73 10.28 -14.94 -8.61
CA GLN A 73 9.55 -16.12 -8.13
C GLN A 73 8.73 -15.90 -6.84
N GLY A 74 8.83 -14.74 -6.21
CA GLY A 74 8.05 -14.41 -5.02
C GLY A 74 6.60 -13.96 -5.31
N SER A 75 5.77 -13.98 -4.26
CA SER A 75 4.47 -13.30 -4.23
C SER A 75 4.38 -12.43 -2.98
N PHE A 76 3.64 -11.32 -3.05
CA PHE A 76 3.32 -10.48 -1.89
C PHE A 76 1.81 -10.41 -1.68
N GLU A 77 1.36 -10.10 -0.47
CA GLU A 77 -0.06 -9.88 -0.20
C GLU A 77 -0.46 -8.46 -0.56
N MET A 78 -1.53 -8.31 -1.33
CA MET A 78 -2.07 -7.02 -1.75
C MET A 78 -3.56 -6.95 -1.37
N PRO A 79 -4.06 -5.81 -0.87
CA PRO A 79 -5.48 -5.60 -0.74
C PRO A 79 -6.15 -5.62 -2.12
N THR A 80 -7.35 -6.16 -2.23
CA THR A 80 -8.10 -6.19 -3.49
C THR A 80 -8.79 -4.86 -3.80
N THR A 81 -8.92 -4.00 -2.79
CA THR A 81 -9.57 -2.69 -2.89
C THR A 81 -8.64 -1.63 -2.30
N ALA A 82 -8.43 -0.52 -3.01
CA ALA A 82 -7.52 0.54 -2.55
C ALA A 82 -8.10 1.36 -1.38
N ILE A 83 -9.42 1.28 -1.17
CA ILE A 83 -10.14 1.96 -0.09
C ILE A 83 -10.70 0.87 0.85
N SER A 84 -9.89 0.46 1.82
CA SER A 84 -10.24 -0.59 2.77
C SER A 84 -9.36 -0.56 4.02
N ALA A 85 -9.75 -1.29 5.06
CA ALA A 85 -8.87 -1.53 6.21
C ALA A 85 -7.62 -2.31 5.80
N GLU A 86 -7.75 -3.27 4.88
CA GLU A 86 -6.62 -4.05 4.36
C GLU A 86 -5.60 -3.17 3.62
N ALA A 87 -6.06 -2.11 2.94
CA ALA A 87 -5.18 -1.11 2.35
C ALA A 87 -4.43 -0.31 3.43
N LEU A 88 -5.09 0.03 4.53
CA LEU A 88 -4.43 0.68 5.67
C LEU A 88 -3.38 -0.21 6.34
N GLU A 89 -3.66 -1.51 6.47
CA GLU A 89 -2.67 -2.49 6.94
C GLU A 89 -1.48 -2.57 5.96
N TYR A 90 -1.76 -2.55 4.65
CA TYR A 90 -0.73 -2.57 3.61
C TYR A 90 0.23 -1.38 3.71
N ILE A 91 -0.30 -0.18 4.03
CA ILE A 91 0.51 1.03 4.25
C ILE A 91 1.07 1.14 5.68
N CYS A 92 1.09 0.03 6.43
CA CYS A 92 1.79 -0.15 7.71
C CYS A 92 1.04 0.19 9.01
N PHE A 93 -0.28 0.27 8.98
CA PHE A 93 -1.06 0.26 10.24
C PHE A 93 -1.24 -1.14 10.82
N LEU A 94 -1.39 -1.22 12.13
CA LEU A 94 -1.87 -2.42 12.81
C LEU A 94 -3.32 -2.71 12.40
N PRO A 95 -3.74 -3.99 12.30
CA PRO A 95 -5.11 -4.36 11.89
C PRO A 95 -6.22 -3.70 12.70
N THR A 96 -6.03 -3.53 14.01
CA THR A 96 -7.00 -2.86 14.89
C THR A 96 -7.16 -1.38 14.54
N THR A 97 -6.05 -0.70 14.26
CA THR A 97 -6.02 0.72 13.92
C THR A 97 -6.54 0.97 12.52
N ALA A 98 -6.13 0.14 11.56
CA ALA A 98 -6.65 0.14 10.20
C ALA A 98 -8.19 0.03 10.17
N LYS A 99 -8.75 -0.93 10.91
CA LYS A 99 -10.20 -1.07 11.05
C LYS A 99 -10.86 0.15 11.67
N PHE A 100 -10.24 0.74 12.70
CA PHE A 100 -10.75 1.95 13.34
C PHE A 100 -10.82 3.13 12.38
N ILE A 101 -9.73 3.45 11.69
CA ILE A 101 -9.67 4.57 10.73
C ILE A 101 -10.67 4.35 9.59
N PHE A 102 -10.70 3.15 9.00
CA PHE A 102 -11.63 2.83 7.92
C PHE A 102 -13.09 2.95 8.36
N HIS A 103 -13.41 2.49 9.57
CA HIS A 103 -14.74 2.64 10.14
C HIS A 103 -15.14 4.12 10.34
N GLN A 104 -14.21 4.99 10.75
CA GLN A 104 -14.48 6.44 10.83
C GLN A 104 -14.76 7.03 9.45
N TYR A 105 -13.97 6.67 8.44
CA TYR A 105 -14.20 7.07 7.05
C TYR A 105 -15.57 6.61 6.52
N GLN A 106 -16.00 5.39 6.86
CA GLN A 106 -17.32 4.88 6.49
C GLN A 106 -18.47 5.61 7.17
N LYS A 107 -18.24 6.14 8.37
CA LYS A 107 -19.22 6.91 9.16
C LYS A 107 -19.25 8.40 8.85
N ARG A 108 -18.49 8.84 7.84
CA ARG A 108 -18.43 10.27 7.50
C ARG A 108 -19.82 10.81 7.16
N PRO A 109 -20.09 12.11 7.47
CA PRO A 109 -21.28 12.81 7.00
C PRO A 109 -21.43 12.69 5.48
N ASN A 110 -22.64 12.92 4.95
CA ASN A 110 -22.99 12.68 3.54
C ASN A 110 -21.78 12.90 2.58
N PRO A 111 -21.29 11.85 1.89
CA PRO A 111 -20.12 11.95 1.01
C PRO A 111 -20.17 13.06 -0.03
N ASP A 112 -21.38 13.48 -0.45
CA ASP A 112 -21.55 14.59 -1.39
C ASP A 112 -21.20 15.96 -0.76
N THR A 113 -21.27 16.05 0.56
CA THR A 113 -20.95 17.25 1.35
C THR A 113 -19.62 17.16 2.06
N ASN A 114 -19.10 15.94 2.26
CA ASN A 114 -17.78 15.70 2.80
C ASN A 114 -16.91 14.96 1.78
N PRO A 115 -16.05 15.69 1.02
CA PRO A 115 -15.16 15.12 0.01
C PRO A 115 -13.90 14.47 0.62
N ASP A 116 -13.79 14.37 1.95
CA ASP A 116 -12.65 13.75 2.63
C ASP A 116 -12.42 12.32 2.12
N THR A 117 -11.18 12.07 1.73
CA THR A 117 -10.69 10.78 1.28
C THR A 117 -10.28 9.91 2.47
N LEU A 118 -10.04 8.61 2.24
CA LEU A 118 -9.49 7.74 3.28
C LEU A 118 -8.15 8.26 3.83
N MET A 119 -7.33 8.91 2.99
CA MET A 119 -6.05 9.46 3.43
C MET A 119 -6.21 10.69 4.33
N ASP A 120 -7.26 11.49 4.17
CA ASP A 120 -7.53 12.62 5.08
C ASP A 120 -7.83 12.13 6.51
N TYR A 121 -8.55 11.00 6.62
CA TYR A 121 -8.74 10.31 7.90
C TYR A 121 -7.44 9.72 8.46
N VAL A 122 -6.54 9.22 7.60
CA VAL A 122 -5.20 8.77 8.02
C VAL A 122 -4.38 9.93 8.56
N VAL A 123 -4.34 11.06 7.85
CA VAL A 123 -3.62 12.28 8.24
C VAL A 123 -4.11 12.75 9.61
N CYS A 124 -5.43 12.95 9.75
CA CYS A 124 -6.03 13.36 11.03
C CYS A 124 -5.71 12.38 12.16
N HIS A 125 -5.72 11.07 11.90
CA HIS A 125 -5.36 10.06 12.91
C HIS A 125 -3.90 10.19 13.37
N VAL A 126 -2.95 10.33 12.44
CA VAL A 126 -1.52 10.36 12.80
C VAL A 126 -1.04 11.72 13.29
N GLU A 127 -1.78 12.81 13.07
CA GLU A 127 -1.49 14.13 13.68
C GLU A 127 -1.42 14.09 15.20
N GLN A 128 -2.08 13.11 15.83
CA GLN A 128 -1.97 12.82 17.27
C GLN A 128 -0.52 12.62 17.74
N ILE A 129 0.40 12.23 16.84
CA ILE A 129 1.84 12.08 17.15
C ILE A 129 2.39 13.34 17.81
N THR A 130 2.05 14.54 17.30
CA THR A 130 2.58 15.80 17.85
C THR A 130 2.18 15.95 19.31
N SER A 131 0.88 15.80 19.61
CA SER A 131 0.37 15.88 20.98
C SER A 131 0.98 14.81 21.91
N ILE A 132 1.21 13.60 21.40
CA ILE A 132 1.84 12.52 22.17
C ILE A 132 3.30 12.86 22.51
N GLN A 133 4.04 13.41 21.55
CA GLN A 133 5.42 13.86 21.76
C GLN A 133 5.51 15.05 22.71
N ASP A 134 4.58 16.01 22.62
CA ASP A 134 4.50 17.14 23.56
C ASP A 134 4.21 16.69 24.99
N GLY A 135 3.53 15.54 25.14
CA GLY A 135 3.35 14.85 26.42
C GLY A 135 4.58 14.11 26.95
N GLY A 136 5.76 14.25 26.32
CA GLY A 136 7.03 13.68 26.77
C GLY A 136 7.30 12.24 26.32
N HIS A 137 6.48 11.69 25.42
CA HIS A 137 6.68 10.34 24.90
C HIS A 137 7.83 10.29 23.88
N THR A 138 8.50 9.14 23.80
CA THR A 138 9.52 8.90 22.78
C THR A 138 8.89 8.79 21.38
N ARG A 139 9.74 8.90 20.34
CA ARG A 139 9.30 8.72 18.94
C ARG A 139 8.64 7.35 18.72
N ASP A 140 9.22 6.30 19.28
CA ASP A 140 8.69 4.93 19.18
C ASP A 140 7.33 4.80 19.88
N GLN A 141 7.22 5.33 21.11
CA GLN A 141 5.96 5.35 21.85
C GLN A 141 4.86 6.11 21.10
N ALA A 142 5.19 7.24 20.47
CA ALA A 142 4.23 7.98 19.65
C ALA A 142 3.73 7.15 18.45
N MET A 143 4.64 6.48 17.73
CA MET A 143 4.26 5.60 16.61
C MET A 143 3.46 4.37 17.06
N ILE A 144 3.76 3.80 18.23
CA ILE A 144 2.99 2.71 18.85
C ILE A 144 1.55 3.19 19.13
N GLN A 145 1.40 4.35 19.76
CA GLN A 145 0.10 4.86 20.18
C GLN A 145 -0.82 5.19 19.00
N VAL A 146 -0.28 5.70 17.89
CA VAL A 146 -1.07 5.88 16.66
C VAL A 146 -1.22 4.61 15.84
N GLY A 147 -0.70 3.47 16.32
CA GLY A 147 -0.97 2.16 15.75
C GLY A 147 -0.18 1.79 14.51
N LEU A 148 1.04 2.31 14.36
CA LEU A 148 1.97 1.90 13.30
C LEU A 148 2.65 0.58 13.65
N ASN A 149 2.77 -0.30 12.66
CA ASN A 149 3.33 -1.63 12.84
C ASN A 149 4.84 -1.61 13.11
N GLU A 150 5.37 -2.72 13.63
CA GLU A 150 6.77 -2.85 14.03
C GLU A 150 7.75 -2.59 12.88
N ASP A 151 7.53 -3.20 11.72
CA ASP A 151 8.36 -3.00 10.51
C ASP A 151 8.50 -1.53 10.12
N PHE A 152 7.44 -0.72 10.27
CA PHE A 152 7.49 0.71 10.02
C PHE A 152 8.33 1.43 11.06
N ARG A 153 8.11 1.12 12.34
CA ARG A 153 8.83 1.75 13.46
C ARG A 153 10.33 1.45 13.41
N GLU A 154 10.70 0.23 13.06
CA GLU A 154 12.10 -0.17 12.88
C GLU A 154 12.76 0.62 11.75
N ARG A 155 12.09 0.74 10.59
CA ARG A 155 12.61 1.55 9.47
C ARG A 155 12.81 3.02 9.84
N MET A 156 11.91 3.59 10.64
CA MET A 156 11.98 4.98 11.09
C MET A 156 13.05 5.23 12.17
N GLN A 157 13.59 4.17 12.75
CA GLN A 157 14.61 4.22 13.82
C GLN A 157 15.95 3.65 13.37
N ASP A 158 16.09 3.30 12.09
CA ASP A 158 17.32 2.76 11.54
C ASP A 158 18.48 3.76 11.71
N PRO A 159 19.54 3.39 12.46
CA PRO A 159 20.67 4.28 12.74
C PRO A 159 21.35 4.80 11.47
N ARG A 160 21.26 4.07 10.36
CA ARG A 160 21.85 4.47 9.07
C ARG A 160 21.21 5.73 8.50
N TYR A 161 19.96 6.03 8.87
CA TYR A 161 19.19 7.18 8.38
C TYR A 161 18.88 8.19 9.47
N GLU A 162 19.46 8.05 10.66
CA GLU A 162 19.17 8.90 11.82
C GLU A 162 19.38 10.39 11.51
N ALA A 163 20.48 10.72 10.83
CA ALA A 163 20.79 12.11 10.43
C ALA A 163 19.69 12.71 9.56
N ILE A 164 19.11 11.92 8.65
CA ILE A 164 18.00 12.34 7.77
C ILE A 164 16.72 12.52 8.60
N PHE A 165 16.40 11.54 9.46
CA PHE A 165 15.19 11.59 10.27
C PHE A 165 15.18 12.71 11.31
N ARG A 166 16.34 13.25 11.67
CA ARG A 166 16.48 14.44 12.53
C ARG A 166 16.21 15.77 11.80
N MET A 167 16.21 15.80 10.46
CA MET A 167 16.04 17.05 9.70
C MET A 167 14.60 17.60 9.70
N LYS A 168 13.61 16.77 10.03
CA LYS A 168 12.19 17.12 10.04
C LYS A 168 11.50 16.48 11.26
N PRO A 169 10.35 17.02 11.70
CA PRO A 169 9.55 16.40 12.75
C PRO A 169 9.17 14.96 12.42
N LEU A 170 8.93 14.13 13.44
CA LEU A 170 8.50 12.74 13.24
C LEU A 170 7.24 12.65 12.37
N LEU A 171 6.24 13.49 12.66
CA LEU A 171 4.98 13.56 11.92
C LEU A 171 5.20 13.71 10.41
N TYR A 172 6.14 14.57 10.00
CA TYR A 172 6.47 14.78 8.58
C TYR A 172 6.91 13.48 7.91
N TRP A 173 7.84 12.75 8.52
CA TRP A 173 8.36 11.51 7.95
C TRP A 173 7.32 10.39 7.94
N VAL A 174 6.49 10.34 8.98
CA VAL A 174 5.37 9.39 9.05
C VAL A 174 4.40 9.63 7.89
N LEU A 175 3.90 10.86 7.75
CA LEU A 175 3.00 11.22 6.66
C LEU A 175 3.61 10.92 5.29
N HIS A 176 4.86 11.31 5.06
CA HIS A 176 5.55 11.07 3.80
C HIS A 176 5.65 9.57 3.44
N ASP A 177 6.02 8.68 4.36
CA ASP A 177 6.12 7.24 4.06
C ASP A 177 4.73 6.59 3.86
N LEU A 178 3.71 7.06 4.58
CA LEU A 178 2.31 6.61 4.40
C LEU A 178 1.76 7.03 3.03
N GLU A 179 1.89 8.30 2.65
CA GLU A 179 1.49 8.84 1.35
C GLU A 179 2.23 8.16 0.19
N THR A 180 3.52 7.93 0.36
CA THR A 180 4.34 7.19 -0.62
C THR A 180 3.82 5.75 -0.76
N SER A 181 3.48 5.09 0.35
CA SER A 181 2.97 3.72 0.34
C SER A 181 1.57 3.63 -0.30
N ASP A 182 0.67 4.56 0.00
CA ASP A 182 -0.66 4.67 -0.62
C ASP A 182 -0.56 4.92 -2.13
N SER A 183 0.24 5.90 -2.54
CA SER A 183 0.49 6.22 -3.95
C SER A 183 1.03 5.02 -4.72
N TRP A 184 1.94 4.27 -4.10
CA TRP A 184 2.51 3.07 -4.68
C TRP A 184 1.46 1.95 -4.80
N LEU A 185 0.62 1.75 -3.80
CA LEU A 185 -0.49 0.78 -3.83
C LEU A 185 -1.46 1.10 -4.97
N LYS A 186 -1.92 2.35 -5.06
CA LYS A 186 -2.76 2.85 -6.16
C LYS A 186 -2.10 2.64 -7.52
N GLY A 187 -0.78 2.87 -7.60
CA GLY A 187 0.02 2.61 -8.78
C GLY A 187 0.01 1.14 -9.20
N ILE A 188 0.09 0.20 -8.26
CA ILE A 188 -0.04 -1.23 -8.56
C ILE A 188 -1.44 -1.58 -9.02
N HIS A 189 -2.48 -1.10 -8.33
CA HIS A 189 -3.88 -1.35 -8.73
C HIS A 189 -4.12 -0.90 -10.17
N LYS A 190 -3.67 0.31 -10.52
CA LYS A 190 -3.80 0.84 -11.88
C LYS A 190 -3.11 -0.05 -12.93
N ARG A 191 -1.87 -0.48 -12.65
CA ARG A 191 -1.12 -1.37 -13.56
C ARG A 191 -1.80 -2.72 -13.74
N LEU A 192 -2.29 -3.31 -12.65
CA LEU A 192 -2.98 -4.60 -12.68
C LEU A 192 -4.30 -4.51 -13.43
N LYS A 193 -5.10 -3.47 -13.20
CA LYS A 193 -6.34 -3.25 -13.96
C LYS A 193 -6.06 -3.05 -15.45
N HIS A 194 -5.01 -2.31 -15.80
CA HIS A 194 -4.59 -2.16 -17.19
C HIS A 194 -4.23 -3.51 -17.81
N ARG A 195 -3.40 -4.32 -17.15
CA ARG A 195 -3.04 -5.67 -17.59
C ARG A 195 -4.25 -6.58 -17.75
N ALA A 196 -5.19 -6.53 -16.81
CA ALA A 196 -6.42 -7.30 -16.87
C ALA A 196 -7.21 -6.99 -18.16
N ARG A 197 -7.34 -5.70 -18.52
CA ARG A 197 -8.01 -5.26 -19.74
C ARG A 197 -7.30 -5.72 -21.01
N GLU A 198 -5.96 -5.72 -21.02
CA GLU A 198 -5.18 -6.28 -22.14
C GLU A 198 -5.49 -7.77 -22.33
N ILE A 199 -5.48 -8.56 -21.25
CA ILE A 199 -5.77 -10.00 -21.29
C ILE A 199 -7.20 -10.24 -21.79
N ILE A 200 -8.17 -9.48 -21.29
CA ILE A 200 -9.58 -9.58 -21.72
C ILE A 200 -9.70 -9.28 -23.22
N ALA A 201 -9.07 -8.21 -23.70
CA ALA A 201 -9.11 -7.83 -25.11
C ALA A 201 -8.42 -8.85 -26.04
N MET A 202 -7.48 -9.65 -25.54
CA MET A 202 -6.78 -10.68 -26.30
C MET A 202 -7.52 -12.03 -26.35
N ARG A 203 -8.59 -12.23 -25.57
CA ARG A 203 -9.34 -13.49 -25.60
C ARG A 203 -10.19 -13.55 -26.89
N PRO A 204 -10.01 -14.57 -27.75
CA PRO A 204 -10.91 -14.78 -28.88
C PRO A 204 -12.31 -15.16 -28.36
N ASN A 205 -13.34 -14.57 -28.98
CA ASN A 205 -14.75 -14.87 -28.73
C ASN A 205 -15.08 -16.35 -28.98
#